data_AF-A0A9X2HLC2-F1
#
_entry.id   AF-A0A9X2HLC2-F1
#
_cell.length_a   1.000
_cell.length_b   1.000
_cell.length_c   1.000
_cell.angle_alpha   90.00
_cell.angle_beta   90.00
_cell.angle_gamma   90.00
#
_symmetry.space_group_name_H-M   'P 1'
#
loop_
_entity.id
_entity.type
_entity.pdbx_description
1 polymer ?
#
loop_
_entity_poly.entity_id
_entity_poly.type
_entity_poly.pdbx_seq_one_letter_code
_entity_poly.pdbx_strand_id
1 'polypeptide(L)'
;MSSNDDSGMSPVEPGNVTDRVDAAVNQLAHWLLGSAVTEPGWERMVADFKPSRRTHGAYLARIVEVRDGREIPGSSGILGPQTRAVPLLDELRQAAYTPDEGSWLSATLILRADGWPEPEYEVGIDLNHHEQPEVWAQEAPLDAEDVLADLARFPRERRLPAWMRDLLSDPAASAAGSDAGTAAGAGADDARTAAAQTPDPSAPASAAPPSDTPAAAAQD
;
A
#
# COMPACT_ATOMS: atom_id res chain seq x y z
N MET A 1 57.06 15.78 3.48
CA MET A 1 56.65 14.55 2.76
C MET A 1 55.68 13.84 3.69
N SER A 2 54.43 14.30 3.71
CA SER A 2 53.34 13.91 2.80
C SER A 2 52.60 12.70 3.39
N SER A 3 51.46 13.07 3.96
CA SER A 3 50.21 12.34 4.19
C SER A 3 50.15 10.88 3.77
N ASN A 4 49.65 10.05 4.67
CA ASN A 4 48.68 9.04 4.29
C ASN A 4 47.43 9.26 5.14
N ASP A 5 46.42 9.79 4.48
CA ASP A 5 45.08 10.08 4.96
C ASP A 5 44.38 8.75 5.20
N ASP A 6 44.28 8.34 6.47
CA ASP A 6 43.43 7.25 6.91
C ASP A 6 41.99 7.78 6.89
N SER A 7 41.34 7.68 5.74
CA SER A 7 39.91 7.92 5.60
C SER A 7 39.16 6.87 6.41
N GLY A 8 38.98 7.19 7.70
CA GLY A 8 38.15 6.44 8.63
C GLY A 8 36.73 6.35 8.08
N MET A 9 36.39 5.17 7.58
CA MET A 9 35.00 4.72 7.55
C MET A 9 34.56 4.60 9.00
N SER A 10 34.00 5.68 9.54
CA SER A 10 33.33 5.65 10.83
C SER A 10 32.30 4.52 10.80
N PRO A 11 32.29 3.63 11.82
CA PRO A 11 31.22 2.67 11.98
C PRO A 11 29.90 3.45 12.00
N VAL A 12 28.94 3.06 11.17
CA VAL A 12 27.58 3.61 11.26
C VAL A 12 27.06 3.21 12.63
N GLU A 13 26.97 4.17 13.57
CA GLU A 13 26.53 3.88 14.92
C GLU A 13 25.11 3.26 14.88
N PRO A 14 24.87 2.13 15.57
CA PRO A 14 23.60 1.42 15.51
C PRO A 14 22.40 2.25 15.98
N GLY A 15 22.61 3.27 16.81
CA GLY A 15 21.56 4.20 17.24
C GLY A 15 20.86 4.90 16.08
N ASN A 16 21.60 5.33 15.06
CA ASN A 16 21.04 6.06 13.91
C ASN A 16 20.15 5.22 12.99
N VAL A 17 20.22 3.88 13.07
CA VAL A 17 19.41 2.99 12.24
C VAL A 17 18.08 2.72 12.94
N THR A 18 18.12 2.32 14.20
CA THR A 18 16.92 2.11 15.01
C THR A 18 16.09 3.39 15.10
N ASP A 19 16.72 4.54 15.32
CA ASP A 19 16.02 5.83 15.38
C ASP A 19 15.31 6.18 14.06
N ARG A 20 15.88 5.80 12.91
CA ARG A 20 15.26 6.02 11.59
C ARG A 20 14.10 5.08 11.32
N VAL A 21 14.24 3.81 11.69
CA VAL A 21 13.15 2.84 11.62
C VAL A 21 11.99 3.32 12.49
N ASP A 22 12.24 3.68 13.75
CA ASP A 22 11.22 4.15 14.67
C ASP A 22 10.55 5.43 14.19
N ALA A 23 11.33 6.38 13.63
CA ALA A 23 10.77 7.59 13.03
C ALA A 23 9.85 7.29 11.84
N ALA A 24 10.25 6.39 10.93
CA ALA A 24 9.44 6.00 9.78
C ALA A 24 8.16 5.27 10.22
N VAL A 25 8.26 4.35 11.18
CA VAL A 25 7.13 3.62 11.77
C VAL A 25 6.13 4.58 12.42
N ASN A 26 6.61 5.53 13.22
CA ASN A 26 5.76 6.53 13.84
C ASN A 26 5.04 7.38 12.79
N GLN A 27 5.74 7.83 11.75
CA GLN A 27 5.11 8.61 10.68
C GLN A 27 4.07 7.79 9.89
N LEU A 28 4.33 6.49 9.67
CA LEU A 28 3.36 5.57 9.06
C LEU A 28 2.12 5.38 9.93
N ALA A 29 2.27 5.25 11.24
CA ALA A 29 1.15 5.13 12.17
C ALA A 29 0.28 6.41 12.17
N HIS A 30 0.90 7.59 12.18
CA HIS A 30 0.17 8.86 12.06
C HIS A 30 -0.57 8.97 10.72
N TRP A 31 0.07 8.54 9.63
CA TRP A 31 -0.60 8.47 8.33
C TRP A 31 -1.78 7.50 8.35
N LEU A 32 -1.62 6.31 8.93
CA LEU A 32 -2.67 5.31 9.02
C LEU A 32 -3.89 5.87 9.76
N LEU A 33 -3.68 6.46 10.95
CA LEU A 33 -4.73 7.13 11.73
C LEU A 33 -5.45 8.23 10.96
N GLY A 34 -4.71 9.03 10.17
CA GLY A 34 -5.31 10.10 9.36
C GLY A 34 -6.01 9.62 8.09
N SER A 35 -5.70 8.42 7.60
CA SER A 35 -6.24 7.85 6.37
C SER A 35 -7.41 6.89 6.60
N ALA A 36 -7.48 6.28 7.78
CA ALA A 36 -8.51 5.32 8.14
C ALA A 36 -9.82 6.05 8.45
N VAL A 37 -10.89 5.70 7.73
CA VAL A 37 -12.25 6.16 8.04
C VAL A 37 -12.82 5.23 9.10
N THR A 38 -12.52 5.49 10.37
CA THR A 38 -12.93 4.63 11.49
C THR A 38 -13.57 5.44 12.60
N GLU A 39 -14.60 4.87 13.22
CA GLU A 39 -15.22 5.46 14.41
C GLU A 39 -14.43 5.11 15.68
N PRO A 40 -14.42 5.98 16.71
CA PRO A 40 -13.93 5.63 18.03
C PRO A 40 -14.42 4.27 18.54
N GLY A 41 -13.58 3.56 19.30
CA GLY A 41 -13.92 2.29 19.96
C GLY A 41 -13.27 1.03 19.39
N TRP A 42 -12.36 1.14 18.42
CA TRP A 42 -11.56 0.00 17.96
C TRP A 42 -10.41 -0.33 18.92
N GLU A 43 -9.99 -1.59 18.93
CA GLU A 43 -8.91 -2.09 19.80
C GLU A 43 -7.57 -2.13 19.07
N ARG A 44 -7.60 -2.51 17.79
CA ARG A 44 -6.41 -2.63 16.95
C ARG A 44 -6.69 -2.26 15.50
N MET A 45 -5.73 -1.64 14.84
CA MET A 45 -5.62 -1.64 13.38
C MET A 45 -4.38 -2.40 12.96
N VAL A 46 -4.51 -3.23 11.94
CA VAL A 46 -3.41 -3.94 11.30
C VAL A 46 -3.33 -3.49 9.86
N ALA A 47 -2.17 -2.98 9.46
CA ALA A 47 -1.90 -2.56 8.10
C ALA A 47 -0.73 -3.37 7.53
N ASP A 48 -1.04 -4.23 6.57
CA ASP A 48 -0.06 -5.01 5.82
C ASP A 48 0.38 -4.23 4.58
N PHE A 49 1.69 -4.22 4.32
CA PHE A 49 2.29 -3.56 3.17
C PHE A 49 3.23 -4.49 2.42
N LYS A 50 3.26 -4.35 1.10
CA LYS A 50 4.32 -4.92 0.25
C LYS A 50 4.50 -4.12 -1.04
N PRO A 51 5.68 -4.11 -1.66
CA PRO A 51 5.89 -3.44 -2.95
C PRO A 51 4.92 -3.95 -4.02
N SER A 52 4.42 -3.05 -4.85
CA SER A 52 3.53 -3.39 -5.97
C SER A 52 4.32 -3.77 -7.21
N ARG A 53 3.95 -4.89 -7.83
CA ARG A 53 4.53 -5.35 -9.10
C ARG A 53 3.99 -4.58 -10.30
N ARG A 54 2.70 -4.27 -10.29
CA ARG A 54 2.00 -3.65 -11.43
C ARG A 54 2.35 -2.18 -11.63
N THR A 55 2.87 -1.54 -10.59
CA THR A 55 3.12 -0.10 -10.61
C THR A 55 4.41 0.17 -9.84
N HIS A 56 5.46 0.50 -10.61
CA HIS A 56 6.76 0.82 -10.05
C HIS A 56 6.67 1.96 -9.02
N GLY A 57 7.32 1.78 -7.87
CA GLY A 57 7.30 2.74 -6.76
C GLY A 57 5.95 2.86 -6.05
N ALA A 58 5.02 1.93 -6.26
CA ALA A 58 3.79 1.81 -5.50
C ALA A 58 3.87 0.65 -4.50
N TYR A 59 2.96 0.65 -3.54
CA TYR A 59 2.81 -0.43 -2.57
C TYR A 59 1.37 -0.96 -2.62
N LEU A 60 1.19 -2.24 -2.35
CA LEU A 60 -0.11 -2.77 -1.96
C LEU A 60 -0.26 -2.59 -0.45
N ALA A 61 -1.47 -2.23 -0.03
CA ALA A 61 -1.84 -2.14 1.38
C ALA A 61 -3.16 -2.85 1.65
N ARG A 62 -3.24 -3.52 2.80
CA ARG A 62 -4.46 -4.08 3.37
C ARG A 62 -4.58 -3.59 4.80
N ILE A 63 -5.71 -2.99 5.14
CA ILE A 63 -5.99 -2.46 6.47
C ILE A 63 -7.18 -3.20 7.05
N VAL A 64 -7.01 -3.75 8.24
CA VAL A 64 -8.04 -4.45 9.02
C VAL A 64 -8.17 -3.76 10.37
N GLU A 65 -9.41 -3.46 10.76
CA GLU A 65 -9.74 -3.00 12.10
C GLU A 65 -10.17 -4.21 12.95
N VAL A 66 -9.82 -4.23 14.22
CA VAL A 66 -10.32 -5.19 15.21
C VAL A 66 -11.16 -4.43 16.24
N ARG A 67 -12.41 -4.84 16.39
CA ARG A 67 -13.38 -4.27 17.33
C ARG A 67 -14.20 -5.37 17.98
N ASP A 68 -14.27 -5.36 19.32
CA ASP A 68 -14.97 -6.38 20.11
C ASP A 68 -14.51 -7.80 19.74
N GLY A 69 -13.19 -7.97 19.52
CA GLY A 69 -12.57 -9.21 19.06
C GLY A 69 -12.94 -9.66 17.64
N ARG A 70 -13.58 -8.81 16.81
CA ARG A 70 -13.93 -9.11 15.41
C ARG A 70 -13.08 -8.32 14.44
N GLU A 71 -12.63 -8.98 13.39
CA GLU A 71 -11.98 -8.32 12.26
C GLU A 71 -13.02 -7.69 11.34
N ILE A 72 -12.87 -6.39 11.12
CA ILE A 72 -13.66 -5.57 10.20
C ILE A 72 -12.71 -5.16 9.07
N PRO A 73 -12.93 -5.65 7.84
CA PRO A 73 -12.14 -5.21 6.69
C PRO A 73 -12.27 -3.70 6.51
N GLY A 74 -11.13 -3.01 6.52
CA GLY A 74 -11.05 -1.58 6.26
C GLY A 74 -10.83 -1.33 4.77
N SER A 75 -9.70 -0.69 4.45
CA SER A 75 -9.30 -0.39 3.07
C SER A 75 -8.33 -1.44 2.53
N SER A 76 -8.39 -1.72 1.24
CA SER A 76 -7.39 -2.53 0.54
C SER A 76 -7.18 -1.98 -0.86
N GLY A 77 -5.92 -1.86 -1.30
CA GLY A 77 -5.63 -1.32 -2.62
C GLY A 77 -4.18 -0.93 -2.86
N ILE A 78 -3.95 -0.27 -3.98
CA ILE A 78 -2.64 0.25 -4.37
C ILE A 78 -2.46 1.65 -3.78
N LEU A 79 -1.39 1.81 -2.99
CA LEU A 79 -0.83 3.10 -2.61
C LEU A 79 0.08 3.57 -3.74
N GLY A 80 -0.47 4.41 -4.62
CA GLY A 80 0.28 4.96 -5.75
C GLY A 80 1.39 5.91 -5.29
N PRO A 81 2.40 6.21 -6.15
CA PRO A 81 3.60 6.97 -5.78
C PRO A 81 3.36 8.38 -5.22
N GLN A 82 2.17 8.95 -5.47
CA GLN A 82 1.76 10.27 -4.98
C GLN A 82 1.17 10.23 -3.55
N THR A 83 0.95 9.05 -3.00
CA THR A 83 0.40 8.87 -1.64
C THR A 83 1.48 9.18 -0.62
N ARG A 84 1.14 9.92 0.45
CA ARG A 84 2.09 10.29 1.52
C ARG A 84 2.75 9.09 2.22
N ALA A 85 2.13 7.91 2.20
CA ALA A 85 2.71 6.68 2.76
C ALA A 85 3.92 6.15 1.98
N VAL A 86 3.95 6.31 0.65
CA VAL A 86 4.99 5.72 -0.19
C VAL A 86 6.40 6.17 0.21
N PRO A 87 6.71 7.47 0.35
CA PRO A 87 8.05 7.87 0.78
C PRO A 87 8.41 7.38 2.19
N LEU A 88 7.43 7.17 3.08
CA LEU A 88 7.66 6.62 4.41
C LEU A 88 7.97 5.12 4.37
N LEU A 89 7.29 4.37 3.49
CA LEU A 89 7.58 2.96 3.24
C LEU A 89 8.96 2.81 2.59
N ASP A 90 9.32 3.67 1.65
CA ASP A 90 10.65 3.69 1.04
C ASP A 90 11.75 3.99 2.07
N GLU A 91 11.53 4.97 2.95
CA GLU A 91 12.47 5.25 4.05
C GLU A 91 12.58 4.07 5.01
N LEU A 92 11.45 3.43 5.36
CA LEU A 92 11.47 2.22 6.18
C LEU A 92 12.25 1.08 5.50
N ARG A 93 12.08 0.89 4.18
CA ARG A 93 12.87 -0.08 3.41
C ARG A 93 14.36 0.22 3.46
N GLN A 94 14.73 1.49 3.34
CA GLN A 94 16.12 1.94 3.36
C GLN A 94 16.75 1.83 4.75
N ALA A 95 15.99 2.17 5.80
CA ALA A 95 16.44 2.14 7.18
C ALA A 95 16.59 0.69 7.69
N ALA A 96 15.68 -0.21 7.30
CA ALA A 96 15.72 -1.62 7.69
C ALA A 96 16.66 -2.49 6.83
N TYR A 97 17.30 -1.92 5.80
CA TYR A 97 18.20 -2.67 4.93
C TYR A 97 19.47 -3.12 5.66
N THR A 98 19.84 -4.39 5.48
CA THR A 98 21.17 -4.90 5.83
C THR A 98 21.80 -5.61 4.62
N PRO A 99 23.13 -5.57 4.42
CA PRO A 99 23.76 -6.30 3.31
C PRO A 99 23.52 -7.81 3.35
N ASP A 100 23.41 -8.39 4.55
CA ASP A 100 23.25 -9.84 4.70
C ASP A 100 21.84 -10.31 4.28
N GLU A 101 20.80 -9.54 4.60
CA GLU A 101 19.40 -9.93 4.45
C GLU A 101 18.61 -9.09 3.45
N GLY A 102 19.18 -8.01 2.92
CA GLY A 102 18.47 -7.03 2.10
C GLY A 102 17.46 -6.23 2.92
N SER A 103 16.47 -5.66 2.23
CA SER A 103 15.32 -4.99 2.85
C SER A 103 14.17 -5.98 3.07
N TRP A 104 13.16 -5.58 3.83
CA TRP A 104 11.95 -6.37 4.03
C TRP A 104 11.17 -6.55 2.72
N LEU A 105 10.38 -7.62 2.68
CA LEU A 105 9.57 -8.09 1.54
C LEU A 105 8.09 -7.80 1.74
N SER A 106 7.64 -7.92 2.99
CA SER A 106 6.37 -7.40 3.48
C SER A 106 6.55 -6.83 4.88
N ALA A 107 5.66 -5.92 5.29
CA ALA A 107 5.67 -5.32 6.61
C ALA A 107 4.25 -5.30 7.18
N THR A 108 4.12 -5.54 8.47
CA THR A 108 2.85 -5.52 9.20
C THR A 108 2.94 -4.47 10.30
N LEU A 109 2.26 -3.34 10.09
CA LEU A 109 2.13 -2.29 11.09
C LEU A 109 0.93 -2.60 11.97
N ILE A 110 1.13 -2.62 13.29
CA ILE A 110 0.09 -2.89 14.28
C ILE A 110 -0.05 -1.64 15.14
N LEU A 111 -1.25 -1.07 15.14
CA LEU A 111 -1.62 0.05 15.99
C LEU A 111 -2.66 -0.42 16.99
N ARG A 112 -2.45 -0.18 18.28
CA ARG A 112 -3.42 -0.47 19.35
C ARG A 112 -3.92 0.84 19.94
N ALA A 113 -5.19 0.86 20.33
CA ALA A 113 -5.80 1.97 21.04
C ALA A 113 -6.44 1.44 22.33
N ASP A 114 -6.20 2.13 23.44
CA ASP A 114 -6.84 1.85 24.73
C ASP A 114 -7.32 3.16 25.37
N GLY A 115 -8.42 3.12 26.14
CA GLY A 115 -8.87 4.30 26.89
C GLY A 115 -9.78 5.30 26.16
N TRP A 116 -10.56 4.87 25.17
CA TRP A 116 -11.55 5.73 24.47
C TRP A 116 -12.46 6.52 25.44
N PRO A 117 -12.84 7.78 25.11
CA PRO A 117 -12.76 8.44 23.80
C PRO A 117 -11.43 9.16 23.49
N GLU A 118 -10.51 9.27 24.44
CA GLU A 118 -9.19 9.88 24.28
C GLU A 118 -8.11 8.79 24.42
N PRO A 119 -7.90 7.97 23.37
CA PRO A 119 -7.09 6.77 23.52
C PRO A 119 -5.59 7.06 23.60
N GLU A 120 -4.88 6.23 24.34
CA GLU A 120 -3.43 6.06 24.22
C GLU A 120 -3.13 5.06 23.11
N TYR A 121 -2.11 5.37 22.30
CA TYR A 121 -1.74 4.56 21.15
C TYR A 121 -0.41 3.84 21.37
N GLU A 122 -0.39 2.56 21.06
CA GLU A 122 0.85 1.77 20.96
C GLU A 122 1.07 1.34 19.50
N VAL A 123 2.30 1.51 19.03
CA VAL A 123 2.69 1.17 17.66
C VAL A 123 3.71 0.03 17.70
N GLY A 124 3.49 -0.99 16.90
CA GLY A 124 4.46 -2.05 16.64
C GLY A 124 4.59 -2.30 15.14
N ILE A 125 5.73 -2.84 14.73
CA ILE A 125 5.93 -3.30 13.35
C ILE A 125 6.59 -4.67 13.34
N ASP A 126 6.17 -5.49 12.40
CA ASP A 126 6.83 -6.74 12.03
C ASP A 126 7.33 -6.63 10.60
N LEU A 127 8.60 -6.96 10.37
CA LEU A 127 9.26 -6.87 9.08
C LEU A 127 9.62 -8.27 8.60
N ASN A 128 8.99 -8.73 7.53
CA ASN A 128 9.29 -10.01 6.94
C ASN A 128 10.45 -9.89 5.95
N HIS A 129 11.60 -10.47 6.30
CA HIS A 129 12.77 -10.51 5.43
C HIS A 129 12.93 -11.83 4.67
N HIS A 130 12.14 -12.86 4.95
CA HIS A 130 12.48 -14.24 4.57
C HIS A 130 11.35 -15.00 3.90
N GLU A 131 10.13 -14.86 4.39
CA GLU A 131 8.98 -15.60 3.90
C GLU A 131 8.50 -14.98 2.58
N GLN A 132 8.04 -15.84 1.67
CA GLN A 132 7.44 -15.36 0.43
C GLN A 132 6.16 -14.58 0.76
N PRO A 133 6.03 -13.31 0.36
CA PRO A 133 4.81 -12.56 0.60
C PRO A 133 3.60 -13.28 0.02
N GLU A 134 2.54 -13.41 0.82
CA GLU A 134 1.27 -13.97 0.38
C GLU A 134 0.72 -13.18 -0.81
N VAL A 135 0.16 -13.86 -1.81
CA VAL A 135 -0.49 -13.21 -2.96
C VAL A 135 -1.85 -12.67 -2.55
N TRP A 136 -2.11 -11.38 -2.79
CA TRP A 136 -3.37 -10.75 -2.39
C TRP A 136 -4.32 -10.59 -3.59
N ALA A 137 -5.57 -11.00 -3.42
CA ALA A 137 -6.63 -10.84 -4.42
C ALA A 137 -6.22 -11.34 -5.83
N GLN A 138 -6.27 -10.48 -6.86
CA GLN A 138 -5.97 -10.81 -8.26
C GLN A 138 -4.51 -10.51 -8.64
N GLU A 139 -3.62 -10.34 -7.66
CA GLU A 139 -2.19 -10.17 -7.91
C GLU A 139 -1.58 -11.46 -8.49
N ALA A 140 -0.62 -11.30 -9.40
CA ALA A 140 0.14 -12.44 -9.89
C ALA A 140 1.25 -12.82 -8.88
N PRO A 141 1.57 -14.12 -8.69
CA PRO A 141 2.68 -14.55 -7.83
C PRO A 141 4.01 -13.95 -8.29
N LEU A 142 4.89 -13.59 -7.35
CA LEU A 142 6.24 -13.05 -7.64
C LEU A 142 6.96 -13.92 -8.68
N ASP A 143 7.59 -13.27 -9.66
CA ASP A 143 8.45 -13.90 -10.65
C ASP A 143 9.93 -13.50 -10.49
N ALA A 144 10.77 -14.08 -11.33
CA ALA A 144 12.20 -13.86 -11.29
C ALA A 144 12.60 -12.39 -11.57
N GLU A 145 11.84 -11.68 -12.40
CA GLU A 145 12.14 -10.28 -12.75
C GLU A 145 11.89 -9.37 -11.55
N ASP A 146 10.80 -9.58 -10.79
CA ASP A 146 10.55 -8.80 -9.57
C ASP A 146 11.66 -9.01 -8.54
N VAL A 147 12.08 -10.27 -8.35
CA VAL A 147 13.13 -10.61 -7.40
C VAL A 147 14.46 -9.98 -7.82
N LEU A 148 14.81 -10.02 -9.12
CA LEU A 148 16.01 -9.37 -9.63
C LEU A 148 15.96 -7.84 -9.46
N ALA A 149 14.81 -7.22 -9.71
CA ALA A 149 14.63 -5.78 -9.51
C ALA A 149 14.80 -5.39 -8.04
N ASP A 150 14.25 -6.18 -7.12
CA ASP A 150 14.40 -5.96 -5.69
C ASP A 150 15.86 -6.14 -5.24
N LEU A 151 16.52 -7.22 -5.66
CA LEU A 151 17.93 -7.50 -5.35
C LEU A 151 18.90 -6.48 -5.94
N ALA A 152 18.56 -5.86 -7.08
CA ALA A 152 19.36 -4.78 -7.66
C ALA A 152 19.34 -3.52 -6.79
N ARG A 153 18.23 -3.26 -6.07
CA ARG A 153 18.10 -2.12 -5.16
C ARG A 153 18.55 -2.44 -3.74
N PHE A 154 18.24 -3.65 -3.25
CA PHE A 154 18.55 -4.12 -1.91
C PHE A 154 19.24 -5.50 -1.98
N PRO A 155 20.54 -5.53 -2.29
CA PRO A 155 21.30 -6.78 -2.41
C PRO A 155 21.26 -7.63 -1.15
N ARG A 156 21.40 -8.95 -1.33
CA ARG A 156 21.45 -9.95 -0.25
C ARG A 156 22.71 -10.79 -0.38
N GLU A 157 23.68 -10.58 0.48
CA GLU A 157 24.99 -11.22 0.40
C GLU A 157 25.00 -12.66 0.96
N ARG A 158 24.22 -12.92 2.02
CA ARG A 158 24.31 -14.18 2.76
C ARG A 158 23.00 -14.93 2.89
N ARG A 159 21.89 -14.22 3.11
CA ARG A 159 20.59 -14.84 3.41
C ARG A 159 19.59 -14.62 2.29
N LEU A 160 19.88 -15.20 1.12
CA LEU A 160 18.90 -15.29 0.05
C LEU A 160 17.90 -16.42 0.35
N PRO A 161 16.59 -16.11 0.55
CA PRO A 161 15.57 -17.11 0.85
C PRO A 161 15.52 -18.24 -0.20
N ALA A 162 15.18 -19.45 0.23
CA ALA A 162 15.15 -20.62 -0.65
C ALA A 162 14.20 -20.43 -1.84
N TRP A 163 12.99 -19.92 -1.60
CA TRP A 163 12.01 -19.65 -2.65
C TRP A 163 12.51 -18.64 -3.69
N MET A 164 13.31 -17.64 -3.31
CA MET A 164 13.94 -16.72 -4.26
C MET A 164 14.98 -17.44 -5.13
N ARG A 165 15.81 -18.29 -4.50
CA ARG A 165 16.81 -19.09 -5.24
C ARG A 165 16.15 -20.02 -6.24
N ASP A 166 15.08 -20.68 -5.83
CA ASP A 166 14.33 -21.61 -6.67
C ASP A 166 13.72 -20.86 -7.87
N LEU A 167 13.10 -19.70 -7.63
CA LEU A 167 12.51 -18.85 -8.66
C LEU A 167 13.54 -18.32 -9.67
N LEU A 168 14.72 -17.93 -9.20
CA LEU A 168 15.82 -17.45 -10.06
C LEU A 168 16.50 -18.58 -10.84
N SER A 169 16.40 -19.82 -10.37
CA SER A 169 17.01 -21.00 -11.01
C SER A 169 16.10 -21.64 -12.06
N ASP A 170 14.79 -21.36 -12.02
CA ASP A 170 13.81 -21.93 -12.94
C ASP A 170 13.39 -20.92 -14.04
N PRO A 171 13.93 -21.02 -15.27
CA PRO A 171 13.53 -20.15 -16.38
C PRO A 171 12.09 -20.40 -16.86
N ALA A 172 11.45 -21.52 -16.49
CA ALA A 172 10.06 -21.81 -16.85
C ALA A 172 9.03 -21.17 -15.91
N ALA A 173 9.40 -20.90 -14.66
CA ALA A 173 8.55 -20.19 -13.70
C ALA A 173 8.31 -18.72 -14.10
N SER A 174 9.28 -18.09 -14.77
CA SER A 174 9.16 -16.74 -15.34
C SER A 174 8.21 -16.68 -16.55
N ALA A 175 8.08 -17.75 -17.34
CA ALA A 175 7.22 -17.79 -18.52
C ALA A 175 5.74 -18.09 -18.21
N ALA A 176 5.47 -18.85 -17.14
CA ALA A 176 4.10 -19.24 -16.77
C ALA A 176 3.23 -18.07 -16.26
N GLY A 177 3.83 -16.94 -15.87
CA GLY A 177 3.13 -15.71 -15.51
C GLY A 177 2.71 -14.83 -16.69
N SER A 178 3.30 -15.02 -17.88
CA SER A 178 3.05 -14.19 -19.05
C SER A 178 1.98 -14.75 -20.01
N ASP A 179 1.60 -16.01 -19.88
CA ASP A 179 0.75 -16.71 -20.88
C ASP A 179 -0.74 -16.81 -20.48
N ALA A 180 -1.15 -16.30 -19.32
CA ALA A 180 -2.55 -16.29 -18.87
C ALA A 180 -3.36 -15.11 -19.45
N GLY A 181 -3.04 -14.69 -20.68
CA GLY A 181 -3.52 -13.43 -21.24
C GLY A 181 -3.79 -13.43 -22.73
N THR A 182 -3.96 -14.57 -23.42
CA THR A 182 -4.50 -14.57 -24.80
C THR A 182 -5.10 -15.93 -25.15
N ALA A 183 -6.43 -16.06 -25.01
CA ALA A 183 -7.34 -16.67 -26.00
C ALA A 183 -8.66 -17.14 -25.33
N ALA A 184 -9.70 -16.31 -25.38
CA ALA A 184 -11.08 -16.76 -25.53
C ALA A 184 -11.99 -15.55 -25.78
N GLY A 185 -12.52 -15.42 -27.01
CA GLY A 185 -13.58 -14.46 -27.29
C GLY A 185 -13.65 -13.99 -28.73
N ALA A 186 -13.74 -14.92 -29.69
CA ALA A 186 -14.20 -14.62 -31.05
C ALA A 186 -15.66 -15.10 -31.19
N GLY A 187 -16.52 -14.23 -31.74
CA GLY A 187 -17.90 -14.51 -32.17
C GLY A 187 -18.89 -13.48 -31.59
N ALA A 188 -19.11 -12.33 -32.26
CA ALA A 188 -20.14 -12.11 -33.32
C ALA A 188 -21.54 -11.94 -32.69
N ASP A 189 -22.42 -11.00 -33.04
CA ASP A 189 -22.47 -9.99 -34.10
C ASP A 189 -23.64 -9.02 -33.79
N ASP A 190 -23.65 -7.88 -34.49
CA ASP A 190 -24.80 -7.04 -34.87
C ASP A 190 -25.72 -6.36 -33.82
N ALA A 191 -25.70 -5.01 -33.78
CA ALA A 191 -26.82 -4.18 -34.25
C ALA A 191 -26.57 -2.66 -34.13
N ARG A 192 -26.29 -2.06 -35.30
CA ARG A 192 -26.56 -0.70 -35.81
C ARG A 192 -27.21 0.41 -34.94
N THR A 193 -26.50 1.56 -34.94
CA THR A 193 -26.91 2.90 -35.43
C THR A 193 -28.06 3.68 -34.76
N ALA A 194 -27.72 4.79 -34.09
CA ALA A 194 -28.32 6.15 -34.23
C ALA A 194 -27.55 7.13 -33.30
N ALA A 195 -26.71 8.03 -33.84
CA ALA A 195 -27.04 9.41 -34.23
C ALA A 195 -27.20 10.41 -33.06
N ALA A 196 -26.10 11.15 -32.82
CA ALA A 196 -26.01 12.61 -32.70
C ALA A 196 -26.87 13.39 -31.69
N GLN A 197 -26.22 14.10 -30.74
CA GLN A 197 -26.09 15.57 -30.75
C GLN A 197 -25.67 16.13 -29.38
N THR A 198 -24.55 16.84 -29.36
CA THR A 198 -24.25 17.91 -28.39
C THR A 198 -25.01 19.17 -28.80
N PRO A 199 -25.51 19.96 -27.84
CA PRO A 199 -25.21 21.39 -27.93
C PRO A 199 -24.72 22.03 -26.62
N ASP A 200 -23.92 23.06 -26.86
CA ASP A 200 -23.21 23.99 -25.99
C ASP A 200 -24.15 24.91 -25.14
N PRO A 201 -23.70 25.37 -23.95
CA PRO A 201 -24.44 26.23 -23.02
C PRO A 201 -24.55 27.71 -23.43
N SER A 202 -25.76 28.27 -23.34
CA SER A 202 -25.99 29.71 -23.23
C SER A 202 -27.08 29.99 -22.18
N ALA A 203 -26.66 30.64 -21.09
CA ALA A 203 -27.46 31.24 -20.01
C ALA A 203 -28.24 32.49 -20.53
N PRO A 204 -29.08 33.25 -19.75
CA PRO A 204 -29.17 33.29 -18.28
C PRO A 204 -30.56 33.51 -17.61
N ALA A 205 -30.54 33.33 -16.28
CA ALA A 205 -31.21 34.05 -15.18
C ALA A 205 -32.67 34.56 -15.30
N SER A 206 -33.53 34.15 -14.35
CA SER A 206 -34.29 35.09 -13.49
C SER A 206 -35.09 34.43 -12.36
N ALA A 207 -34.72 34.84 -11.14
CA ALA A 207 -35.53 35.21 -9.97
C ALA A 207 -36.89 34.54 -9.66
N ALA A 208 -37.00 34.09 -8.40
CA ALA A 208 -38.22 33.85 -7.63
C ALA A 208 -39.08 35.12 -7.44
N PRO A 209 -40.34 35.02 -6.97
CA PRO A 209 -40.61 35.02 -5.52
C PRO A 209 -41.74 34.06 -5.06
N PRO A 210 -41.93 33.88 -3.73
CA PRO A 210 -42.88 32.93 -3.14
C PRO A 210 -44.31 33.49 -3.05
N SER A 211 -45.30 32.61 -2.86
CA SER A 211 -46.65 33.02 -2.46
C SER A 211 -47.22 32.11 -1.38
N ASP A 212 -47.59 32.80 -0.31
CA ASP A 212 -48.40 32.50 0.86
C ASP A 212 -49.43 31.36 0.80
N THR A 213 -49.42 30.59 1.89
CA THR A 213 -50.55 29.88 2.54
C THR A 213 -51.67 30.88 2.90
N PRO A 214 -52.98 30.56 2.84
CA PRO A 214 -53.63 29.96 4.01
C PRO A 214 -54.85 29.04 3.78
N ALA A 215 -54.99 28.11 4.72
CA ALA A 215 -56.18 27.70 5.49
C ALA A 215 -57.44 27.05 4.86
N ALA A 216 -57.83 25.99 5.57
CA ALA A 216 -59.18 25.65 6.05
C ALA A 216 -60.05 24.64 5.29
N ALA A 217 -60.33 23.55 6.03
CA ALA A 217 -61.63 22.94 6.27
C ALA A 217 -62.35 22.17 5.13
N ALA A 218 -62.57 20.87 5.38
CA ALA A 218 -63.89 20.28 5.68
C ALA A 218 -64.14 18.93 4.96
N GLN A 219 -64.65 17.97 5.75
CA GLN A 219 -65.54 16.83 5.40
C GLN A 219 -64.86 15.65 4.68
N ASP A 220 -65.04 14.38 5.09
CA ASP A 220 -66.12 13.69 5.84
C ASP A 220 -65.51 12.61 6.76
#